data_AF-A0A954M6U0-F1
#
_entry.id   AF-A0A954M6U0-F1
#
_cell.length_a   1.000
_cell.length_b   1.000
_cell.length_c   1.000
_cell.angle_alpha   90.00
_cell.angle_beta   90.00
_cell.angle_gamma   90.00
#
_symmetry.space_group_name_H-M   'P 1'
#
loop_
_entity.id
_entity.type
_entity.pdbx_description
1 polymer ?
#
loop_
_entity_poly.entity_id
_entity_poly.type
_entity_poly.pdbx_seq_one_letter_code
_entity_poly.pdbx_strand_id
1 'polypeptide(L)'
;EVPAMLMIDAIIRLIPGVLGDEASARYDSFSLSGQLEYPQFTRPREYRGMQVPEVLLSGNHQAIAAWRDEQSLLRTRQRRGDLLSPTDQ
;
A
#
# COMPACT_ATOMS: atom_id res chain seq x y z
N GLU A 1 -4.15 24.30 16.12
CA GLU A 1 -4.21 24.31 14.63
C GLU A 1 -3.83 22.97 14.00
N VAL A 2 -2.75 22.30 14.44
CA VAL A 2 -2.29 21.02 13.85
C VAL A 2 -3.39 19.96 13.64
N PRO A 3 -4.29 19.67 14.60
CA PRO A 3 -5.35 18.68 14.36
C PRO A 3 -6.30 19.07 13.24
N ALA A 4 -6.64 20.36 13.13
CA ALA A 4 -7.52 20.86 12.08
C ALA A 4 -6.88 20.73 10.69
N MET A 5 -5.58 21.04 10.58
CA MET A 5 -4.85 20.87 9.32
C MET A 5 -4.75 19.41 8.90
N LEU A 6 -4.51 18.48 9.84
CA LEU A 6 -4.47 17.04 9.55
C LEU A 6 -5.82 16.54 9.03
N MET A 7 -6.92 16.98 9.64
CA MET A 7 -8.27 16.64 9.18
C MET A 7 -8.55 17.20 7.78
N ILE A 8 -8.17 18.45 7.53
CA ILE A 8 -8.34 19.08 6.20
C ILE A 8 -7.54 18.30 5.14
N ASP A 9 -6.27 17.98 5.41
CA ASP A 9 -5.39 17.25 4.49
C ASP A 9 -5.92 15.82 4.18
N ALA A 10 -6.35 15.09 5.21
CA ALA A 10 -6.91 13.75 5.01
C ALA A 10 -8.21 13.77 4.20
N ILE A 11 -9.10 14.74 4.45
CA ILE A 11 -10.42 14.81 3.80
C ILE A 11 -10.30 15.33 2.37
N ILE A 12 -9.47 16.35 2.11
CA ILE A 12 -9.38 16.96 0.77
C ILE A 12 -8.87 15.97 -0.29
N ARG A 13 -8.05 15.00 0.10
CA ARG A 13 -7.57 13.92 -0.78
C ARG A 13 -8.70 13.02 -1.31
N LEU A 14 -9.86 13.01 -0.66
CA LEU A 14 -11.03 12.23 -1.10
C LEU A 14 -11.92 12.99 -2.10
N ILE A 15 -11.65 14.28 -2.34
CA ILE A 15 -12.42 15.08 -3.30
C ILE A 15 -11.95 14.76 -4.73
N PRO A 16 -12.87 14.40 -5.65
CA PRO A 16 -12.52 14.10 -7.05
C PRO A 16 -11.73 15.22 -7.71
N GLY A 17 -10.70 14.86 -8.47
CA GLY A 17 -9.82 15.81 -9.18
C GLY A 17 -8.63 16.33 -8.36
N VAL A 18 -8.57 16.10 -7.05
CA VAL A 18 -7.43 16.56 -6.21
C VAL A 18 -6.18 15.69 -6.38
N LEU A 19 -6.33 14.35 -6.44
CA LEU A 19 -5.19 13.42 -6.48
C LEU A 19 -4.61 13.16 -7.88
N GLY A 20 -5.23 13.69 -8.93
CA GLY A 20 -4.90 13.37 -10.32
C GLY A 20 -5.35 11.96 -10.72
N ASP A 21 -4.76 10.93 -10.11
CA ASP A 21 -5.15 9.52 -10.28
C ASP A 21 -6.00 9.04 -9.10
N GLU A 22 -7.28 8.74 -9.37
CA GLU A 22 -8.24 8.24 -8.39
C GLU A 22 -7.86 6.88 -7.79
N ALA A 23 -7.03 6.09 -8.47
CA ALA A 23 -6.55 4.83 -7.93
C ALA A 23 -5.56 5.02 -6.76
N SER A 24 -4.94 6.20 -6.65
CA SER A 24 -3.90 6.47 -5.63
C SER A 24 -4.41 6.24 -4.21
N ALA A 25 -5.61 6.73 -3.88
CA ALA A 25 -6.16 6.56 -2.54
C ALA A 25 -6.60 5.12 -2.22
N ARG A 26 -6.85 4.29 -3.26
CA ARG A 26 -7.40 2.95 -3.06
C ARG A 26 -6.38 1.98 -2.48
N TYR A 27 -5.10 2.19 -2.76
CA TYR A 27 -4.01 1.32 -2.32
C TYR A 27 -3.22 1.88 -1.14
N ASP A 28 -3.60 3.06 -0.61
CA ASP A 28 -3.05 3.60 0.62
C ASP A 28 -3.28 2.64 1.80
N SER A 29 -2.41 2.74 2.80
CA SER A 29 -2.63 2.02 4.07
C SER A 29 -4.00 2.39 4.67
N PHE A 30 -4.66 1.41 5.28
CA PHE A 30 -6.00 1.50 5.89
C PHE A 30 -7.17 1.62 4.90
N SER A 31 -6.92 1.78 3.59
CA SER A 31 -7.99 1.85 2.58
C SER A 31 -8.62 0.47 2.29
N LEU A 32 -7.82 -0.59 2.29
CA LEU A 32 -8.24 -1.96 1.99
C LEU A 32 -8.34 -2.77 3.28
N SER A 33 -9.57 -2.99 3.77
CA SER A 33 -9.86 -3.89 4.90
C SER A 33 -8.94 -3.71 6.13
N GLY A 34 -8.50 -2.47 6.40
CA GLY A 34 -7.60 -2.16 7.52
C GLY A 34 -6.14 -2.57 7.34
N GLN A 35 -5.70 -3.02 6.16
CA GLN A 35 -4.33 -3.48 5.94
C GLN A 35 -3.34 -2.33 5.68
N LEU A 36 -2.06 -2.59 5.95
CA LEU A 36 -0.95 -1.71 5.57
C LEU A 36 -0.56 -1.93 4.11
N GLU A 37 -0.15 -0.86 3.44
CA GLU A 37 0.30 -0.93 2.04
C GLU A 37 1.52 -1.84 1.83
N TYR A 38 1.53 -2.52 0.68
CA TYR A 38 2.64 -3.35 0.20
C TYR A 38 3.94 -2.55 -0.03
N PRO A 39 5.11 -3.20 -0.01
CA PRO A 39 6.37 -2.50 -0.26
C PRO A 39 6.47 -2.02 -1.71
N GLN A 40 6.91 -0.78 -1.89
CA GLN A 40 7.09 -0.14 -3.19
C GLN A 40 8.56 -0.19 -3.61
N PHE A 41 8.78 -0.42 -4.90
CA PHE A 41 10.10 -0.48 -5.51
C PHE A 41 10.15 0.46 -6.71
N THR A 42 11.32 1.06 -6.93
CA THR A 42 11.61 1.88 -8.10
C THR A 42 13.05 1.64 -8.53
N ARG A 43 13.47 2.27 -9.62
CA ARG A 43 14.85 2.17 -10.13
C ARG A 43 15.85 2.64 -9.06
N PRO A 44 17.06 2.03 -9.00
CA PRO A 44 17.59 0.95 -9.85
C PRO A 44 17.12 -0.46 -9.44
N ARG A 45 17.33 -1.47 -10.31
CA ARG A 45 16.96 -2.88 -10.07
C ARG A 45 17.65 -3.49 -8.85
N GLU A 46 18.85 -3.02 -8.53
CA GLU A 46 19.58 -3.39 -7.33
C GLU A 46 20.11 -2.13 -6.65
N TYR A 47 19.89 -2.03 -5.34
CA TYR A 47 20.38 -0.94 -4.53
C TYR A 47 21.07 -1.50 -3.28
N ARG A 48 22.39 -1.30 -3.16
CA ARG A 48 23.21 -1.77 -2.03
C ARG A 48 23.07 -3.27 -1.74
N GLY A 49 23.04 -4.11 -2.78
CA GLY A 49 22.84 -5.56 -2.65
C GLY A 49 21.38 -6.00 -2.47
N MET A 50 20.43 -5.06 -2.33
CA MET A 50 19.00 -5.37 -2.26
C MET A 50 18.41 -5.36 -3.66
N GLN A 51 17.91 -6.51 -4.10
CA GLN A 51 17.30 -6.67 -5.42
C GLN A 51 15.79 -6.45 -5.37
N VAL A 52 15.24 -5.83 -6.42
CA VAL A 52 13.80 -5.78 -6.64
C VAL A 52 13.28 -7.22 -6.85
N PRO A 53 12.19 -7.64 -6.19
CA PRO A 53 11.59 -8.95 -6.39
C PRO A 53 11.32 -9.27 -7.87
N GLU A 54 11.76 -10.45 -8.35
CA GLU A 54 11.63 -10.85 -9.75
C GLU A 54 10.18 -10.82 -10.27
N VAL A 55 9.20 -11.12 -9.41
CA VAL A 55 7.77 -11.03 -9.77
C VAL A 55 7.37 -9.63 -10.24
N LEU A 56 7.96 -8.57 -9.65
CA LEU A 56 7.70 -7.18 -10.03
C LEU A 56 8.33 -6.80 -11.39
N LEU A 57 9.24 -7.64 -11.89
CA LEU A 57 9.97 -7.44 -13.14
C LEU A 57 9.44 -8.35 -14.26
N SER A 58 8.48 -9.23 -13.94
CA SER A 58 7.94 -10.24 -14.84
C SER A 58 6.92 -9.71 -15.87
N GLY A 59 6.33 -8.54 -15.62
CA GLY A 59 5.20 -8.01 -16.41
C GLY A 59 3.87 -8.78 -16.21
N ASN A 60 3.85 -9.83 -15.38
CA ASN A 60 2.64 -10.57 -15.08
C ASN A 60 1.80 -9.82 -14.03
N HIS A 61 0.82 -9.04 -14.50
CA HIS A 61 -0.04 -8.22 -13.65
C HIS A 61 -0.79 -9.03 -12.57
N GLN A 62 -1.23 -10.25 -12.88
CA GLN A 62 -1.93 -11.10 -11.92
C GLN A 62 -1.00 -11.59 -10.81
N ALA A 63 0.20 -12.05 -11.18
CA ALA A 63 1.21 -12.47 -10.21
C ALA A 63 1.67 -11.31 -9.33
N ILE A 64 1.80 -10.11 -9.91
CA ILE A 64 2.15 -8.89 -9.18
C ILE A 64 1.05 -8.51 -8.18
N ALA A 65 -0.22 -8.57 -8.58
CA ALA A 65 -1.34 -8.28 -7.69
C ALA A 65 -1.39 -9.25 -6.51
N ALA A 66 -1.31 -10.56 -6.78
CA ALA A 66 -1.29 -11.59 -5.74
C ALA A 66 -0.11 -11.41 -4.76
N TRP A 67 1.07 -11.09 -5.28
CA TRP A 67 2.24 -10.82 -4.45
C TRP A 67 2.06 -9.56 -3.58
N ARG A 68 1.48 -8.49 -4.14
CA ARG A 68 1.20 -7.25 -3.40
C ARG A 68 0.24 -7.50 -2.23
N ASP A 69 -0.83 -8.24 -2.47
CA ASP A 69 -1.81 -8.60 -1.43
C ASP A 69 -1.16 -9.44 -0.33
N GLU A 70 -0.35 -10.43 -0.70
CA GLU A 70 0.40 -11.26 0.26
C GLU A 70 1.35 -10.41 1.12
N GLN A 71 2.12 -9.50 0.51
CA GLN A 71 3.04 -8.63 1.24
C GLN A 71 2.32 -7.62 2.15
N SER A 72 1.17 -7.08 1.70
CA SER A 72 0.29 -6.24 2.52
C SER A 72 -0.14 -6.97 3.79
N LEU A 73 -0.66 -8.20 3.64
CA LEU A 73 -1.09 -9.04 4.76
C LEU A 73 0.06 -9.39 5.70
N LEU A 74 1.20 -9.84 5.16
CA LEU A 74 2.40 -10.18 5.95
C LEU A 74 2.90 -8.99 6.77
N ARG A 75 2.98 -7.81 6.14
CA ARG A 75 3.43 -6.59 6.80
C ARG A 75 2.45 -6.15 7.89
N THR A 76 1.15 -6.25 7.63
CA THR A 76 0.09 -5.96 8.59
C THR A 76 0.19 -6.89 9.78
N ARG A 77 0.27 -8.22 9.56
CA ARG A 77 0.40 -9.21 10.64
C ARG A 77 1.63 -8.96 11.52
N GLN A 78 2.76 -8.60 10.92
CA GLN A 78 4.00 -8.36 11.66
C GLN A 78 4.01 -7.05 12.47
N ARG A 79 3.35 -5.99 11.99
CA ARG A 79 3.48 -4.63 12.57
C ARG A 79 2.22 -4.11 13.25
N ARG A 80 1.06 -4.53 12.76
CA ARG A 80 -0.28 -4.07 13.15
C ARG A 80 -1.28 -5.22 13.07
N GLY A 81 -0.95 -6.33 13.73
CA GLY A 81 -1.83 -7.50 13.77
C GLY A 81 -3.22 -7.20 14.35
N ASP A 82 -3.35 -6.11 15.11
CA ASP A 82 -4.62 -5.57 15.61
C ASP A 82 -5.60 -5.15 14.51
N LEU A 83 -5.12 -4.89 13.29
CA LEU A 83 -5.96 -4.50 12.16
C LEU A 83 -6.57 -5.69 11.41
N LEU A 84 -6.10 -6.91 11.69
CA LEU A 84 -6.59 -8.12 11.01
C LEU A 84 -7.85 -8.65 11.67
N SER A 85 -8.85 -8.97 10.85
CA SER A 85 -10.06 -9.63 11.32
C SER A 85 -9.77 -11.12 11.59
N PRO A 86 -10.60 -11.82 12.39
CA PRO A 86 -10.45 -13.27 12.61
C PRO A 86 -10.47 -14.10 11.31
N THR A 87 -11.09 -13.57 10.24
CA THR A 87 -11.17 -14.20 8.92
C THR A 87 -9.92 -13.97 8.05
N ASP A 88 -9.02 -13.07 8.44
CA ASP A 88 -7.76 -12.76 7.74
C ASP A 88 -6.55 -13.59 8.25
N GLN A 89 -6.81 -14.51 9.20
CA GLN A 89 -5.83 -15.45 9.76
C GLN A 89 -5.75 -16.73 8.95
#